data_AF-A0AAW7G0S0-F1
#
_entry.id   AF-A0AAW7G0S0-F1
#
_cell.length_a   1.000
_cell.length_b   1.000
_cell.length_c   1.000
_cell.angle_alpha   90.00
_cell.angle_beta   90.00
_cell.angle_gamma   90.00
#
_symmetry.space_group_name_H-M   'P 1'
#
loop_
_entity.id
_entity.type
_entity.pdbx_description
1 polymer ?
#
loop_
_entity_poly.entity_id
_entity_poly.type
_entity_poly.pdbx_seq_one_letter_code
_entity_poly.pdbx_strand_id
1 'polypeptide(L)'
;MSRFILGNCVDIMSGFPDRAVDFILTDPPYLVGFRDRSGRSIAGDKTDEWLQPACNEMYRVLKKDALMVSFYGWNRVDRFMAAWKSAGFSVVGHLVFTKTYSSKSAYVGYRHECAYILAKGRPALPLDPLPDVLGWKYSGNRHHPTEKPVTSLQPLIESFTHPNAIVLDPFAGSGSTCVAAVQAGRRYIGIELMEQYHKAGIERLSAVQRALLTASAQRLAGTPARLHLYPAQSYPRPEALPDCTCISLPYAREWLTKDECDDLLAFLKDFIDRVCEIVRQDAKRIAAALVPSATPRLMEKRFGDWRLVADEYGHDNWLDSEDGERLDLVLDGILVRDARFCPVLLTLVNESREEIEAAGVMTDLLRFPGEPVRRWFDRRVLRDVMNEVRNTDPTGD
;
A
#
# COMPACT_ATOMS: atom_id res chain seq x y z
N MET A 1 -12.92 2.42 5.70
CA MET A 1 -11.61 2.03 5.12
C MET A 1 -11.74 0.59 4.65
N SER A 2 -11.39 0.28 3.40
CA SER A 2 -11.50 -1.08 2.86
C SER A 2 -10.45 -2.01 3.49
N ARG A 3 -10.78 -3.29 3.69
CA ARG A 3 -9.90 -4.27 4.34
C ARG A 3 -9.96 -5.63 3.65
N PHE A 4 -8.82 -6.32 3.58
CA PHE A 4 -8.72 -7.69 3.09
C PHE A 4 -7.99 -8.54 4.14
N ILE A 5 -8.73 -9.40 4.83
CA ILE A 5 -8.33 -9.98 6.13
C ILE A 5 -8.07 -11.48 5.95
N LEU A 6 -6.93 -11.95 6.45
CA LEU A 6 -6.62 -13.38 6.54
C LEU A 6 -7.23 -13.96 7.82
N GLY A 7 -8.09 -14.96 7.70
CA GLY A 7 -8.66 -15.64 8.87
C GLY A 7 -9.95 -16.39 8.62
N ASN A 8 -10.48 -17.02 9.67
CA ASN A 8 -11.78 -17.65 9.66
C ASN A 8 -12.89 -16.58 9.65
N CYS A 9 -13.84 -16.69 8.72
CA CYS A 9 -14.88 -15.68 8.56
C CYS A 9 -15.79 -15.52 9.79
N VAL A 10 -16.07 -16.60 10.53
CA VAL A 10 -16.91 -16.55 11.74
C VAL A 10 -16.17 -15.78 12.83
N ASP A 11 -14.90 -16.11 13.07
CA ASP A 11 -14.09 -15.46 14.10
C ASP A 11 -13.88 -13.97 13.78
N ILE A 12 -13.55 -13.64 12.53
CA ILE A 12 -13.33 -12.25 12.12
C ILE A 12 -14.64 -11.44 12.19
N MET A 13 -15.76 -11.99 11.70
CA MET A 13 -17.05 -11.30 11.77
C MET A 13 -17.52 -11.12 13.22
N SER A 14 -17.23 -12.05 14.14
CA SER A 14 -17.61 -11.93 15.55
C SER A 14 -17.05 -10.66 16.22
N GLY A 15 -15.93 -10.13 15.73
CA GLY A 15 -15.34 -8.86 16.17
C GLY A 15 -16.00 -7.62 15.57
N PHE A 16 -16.89 -7.75 14.59
CA PHE A 16 -17.57 -6.61 13.97
C PHE A 16 -18.80 -6.18 14.79
N PRO A 17 -19.12 -4.87 14.84
CA PRO A 17 -20.40 -4.40 15.38
C PRO A 17 -21.59 -4.97 14.61
N ASP A 18 -22.74 -5.05 15.27
CA ASP A 18 -24.01 -5.33 14.61
C ASP A 18 -24.29 -4.28 13.53
N ARG A 19 -24.89 -4.70 12.40
CA ARG A 19 -25.30 -3.78 11.32
C ARG A 19 -24.15 -2.91 10.77
N ALA A 20 -22.94 -3.47 10.70
CA ALA A 20 -21.74 -2.80 10.22
C ALA A 20 -21.65 -2.67 8.69
N VAL A 21 -22.27 -3.57 7.91
CA VAL A 21 -22.08 -3.62 6.44
C VAL A 21 -23.38 -3.39 5.68
N ASP A 22 -23.27 -2.77 4.51
CA ASP A 22 -24.41 -2.34 3.69
C ASP A 22 -24.92 -3.44 2.77
N PHE A 23 -24.03 -4.32 2.32
CA PHE A 23 -24.34 -5.39 1.37
C PHE A 23 -23.38 -6.55 1.54
N ILE A 24 -23.87 -7.77 1.31
CA ILE A 24 -23.02 -8.96 1.26
C ILE A 24 -23.12 -9.55 -0.15
N LEU A 25 -21.98 -9.78 -0.79
CA LEU A 25 -21.89 -10.53 -2.03
C LEU A 25 -20.83 -11.60 -1.85
N THR A 26 -21.23 -12.87 -1.95
CA THR A 26 -20.33 -13.94 -1.52
C THR A 26 -20.49 -15.24 -2.29
N ASP A 27 -19.38 -15.95 -2.43
CA ASP A 27 -19.27 -17.27 -3.06
C ASP A 27 -18.69 -18.31 -2.08
N PRO A 28 -19.53 -18.86 -1.19
CA PRO A 28 -19.06 -19.82 -0.20
C PRO A 28 -18.65 -21.17 -0.83
N PRO A 29 -17.93 -22.04 -0.10
CA PRO A 29 -17.75 -23.44 -0.48
C PRO A 29 -19.09 -24.16 -0.68
N TYR A 30 -19.23 -24.96 -1.74
CA TYR A 30 -20.50 -25.59 -2.17
C TYR A 30 -20.80 -26.93 -1.49
N LEU A 31 -19.96 -27.37 -0.57
CA LEU A 31 -20.08 -28.65 0.15
C LEU A 31 -19.97 -29.87 -0.78
N VAL A 32 -19.23 -29.73 -1.88
CA VAL A 32 -19.10 -30.75 -2.94
C VAL A 32 -17.77 -31.50 -2.92
N GLY A 33 -16.86 -31.16 -1.99
CA GLY A 33 -15.53 -31.74 -1.91
C GLY A 33 -14.68 -31.48 -3.15
N PHE A 34 -14.74 -30.27 -3.70
CA PHE A 34 -14.09 -29.86 -4.92
C PHE A 34 -12.59 -30.17 -4.89
N ARG A 35 -12.11 -30.75 -5.99
CA ARG A 35 -10.70 -30.99 -6.25
C ARG A 35 -10.41 -30.66 -7.70
N ASP A 36 -9.44 -29.78 -7.93
CA ASP A 36 -9.05 -29.43 -9.29
C ASP A 36 -8.11 -30.47 -9.93
N ARG A 37 -7.79 -30.28 -11.22
CA ARG A 37 -6.91 -31.19 -11.99
C ARG A 37 -5.48 -31.25 -11.45
N SER A 38 -5.05 -30.25 -10.69
CA SER A 38 -3.75 -30.21 -9.99
C SER A 38 -3.82 -30.74 -8.56
N GLY A 39 -4.99 -31.23 -8.12
CA GLY A 39 -5.18 -31.82 -6.80
C GLY A 39 -5.50 -30.84 -5.68
N ARG A 40 -5.66 -29.53 -5.95
CA ARG A 40 -5.99 -28.50 -4.95
C ARG A 40 -7.43 -28.67 -4.48
N SER A 41 -7.68 -28.43 -3.19
CA SER A 41 -9.01 -28.53 -2.56
C SER A 41 -9.42 -27.23 -1.89
N ILE A 42 -10.73 -27.03 -1.72
CA ILE A 42 -11.31 -25.87 -1.02
C ILE A 42 -11.55 -26.22 0.45
N ALA A 43 -11.06 -25.39 1.37
CA ALA A 43 -11.30 -25.54 2.80
C ALA A 43 -12.78 -25.34 3.14
N GLY A 44 -13.33 -26.14 4.07
CA GLY A 44 -14.76 -26.09 4.42
C GLY A 44 -15.70 -26.70 3.38
N ASP A 45 -15.21 -27.25 2.27
CA ASP A 45 -16.07 -27.75 1.18
C ASP A 45 -16.57 -29.19 1.38
N LYS A 46 -16.30 -29.81 2.55
CA LYS A 46 -16.73 -31.19 2.87
C LYS A 46 -17.80 -31.24 3.97
N THR A 47 -17.65 -30.43 5.00
CA THR A 47 -18.55 -30.35 6.16
C THR A 47 -19.26 -29.00 6.19
N ASP A 48 -20.48 -28.97 6.70
CA ASP A 48 -21.34 -27.78 6.77
C ASP A 48 -21.28 -27.07 8.13
N GLU A 49 -20.32 -27.44 8.99
CA GLU A 49 -20.15 -26.89 10.34
C GLU A 49 -19.96 -25.37 10.35
N TRP A 50 -19.36 -24.81 9.30
CA TRP A 50 -19.19 -23.36 9.15
C TRP A 50 -20.46 -22.64 8.67
N LEU A 51 -21.39 -23.35 8.00
CA LEU A 51 -22.48 -22.73 7.25
C LEU A 51 -23.45 -21.98 8.15
N GLN A 52 -23.98 -22.64 9.19
CA GLN A 52 -24.94 -22.01 10.09
C GLN A 52 -24.30 -20.85 10.91
N PRO A 53 -23.13 -21.01 11.55
CA PRO A 53 -22.48 -19.90 12.24
C PRO A 53 -22.15 -18.72 11.32
N ALA A 54 -21.65 -18.98 10.10
CA ALA A 54 -21.37 -17.91 9.14
C ALA A 54 -22.66 -17.18 8.70
N CYS A 55 -23.76 -17.90 8.47
CA CYS A 55 -25.06 -17.28 8.18
C CYS A 55 -25.58 -16.41 9.32
N ASN A 56 -25.39 -16.83 10.58
CA ASN A 56 -25.77 -16.05 11.75
C ASN A 56 -24.98 -14.74 11.83
N GLU A 57 -23.66 -14.82 11.65
CA GLU A 57 -22.79 -13.64 11.64
C GLU A 57 -23.09 -12.71 10.47
N MET A 58 -23.26 -13.25 9.25
CA MET A 58 -23.68 -12.47 8.08
C MET A 58 -25.00 -11.74 8.33
N TYR A 59 -26.00 -12.41 8.92
CA TYR A 59 -27.25 -11.75 9.28
C TYR A 59 -27.03 -10.65 10.32
N ARG A 60 -26.23 -10.90 11.36
CA ARG A 60 -25.96 -9.94 12.45
C ARG A 60 -25.28 -8.67 11.93
N VAL A 61 -24.21 -8.81 11.14
CA VAL A 61 -23.40 -7.69 10.64
C VAL A 61 -24.06 -6.93 9.50
N LEU A 62 -24.97 -7.55 8.74
CA LEU A 62 -25.73 -6.85 7.70
C LEU A 62 -26.67 -5.81 8.30
N LYS A 63 -26.73 -4.61 7.71
CA LYS A 63 -27.68 -3.57 8.11
C LYS A 63 -29.13 -4.02 7.98
N LYS A 64 -30.01 -3.35 8.72
CA LYS A 64 -31.46 -3.56 8.59
C LYS A 64 -31.91 -3.07 7.21
N ASP A 65 -32.88 -3.75 6.62
CA ASP A 65 -33.49 -3.39 5.33
C ASP A 65 -32.44 -3.37 4.20
N ALA A 66 -31.58 -4.39 4.19
CA ALA A 66 -30.47 -4.57 3.25
C ALA A 66 -30.46 -5.97 2.64
N LEU A 67 -29.62 -6.14 1.62
CA LEU A 67 -29.56 -7.35 0.79
C LEU A 67 -28.25 -8.12 0.97
N MET A 68 -28.33 -9.42 0.74
CA MET A 68 -27.22 -10.33 0.54
C MET A 68 -27.44 -11.09 -0.77
N VAL A 69 -26.40 -11.21 -1.58
CA VAL A 69 -26.36 -12.13 -2.70
C VAL A 69 -25.37 -13.24 -2.38
N SER A 70 -25.87 -14.47 -2.36
CA SER A 70 -25.03 -15.65 -2.13
C SER A 70 -25.12 -16.59 -3.32
N PHE A 71 -23.97 -16.91 -3.90
CA PHE A 71 -23.84 -18.12 -4.70
C PHE A 71 -23.96 -19.36 -3.79
N TYR A 72 -24.22 -20.52 -4.37
CA TYR A 72 -24.44 -21.75 -3.61
C TYR A 72 -24.25 -23.01 -4.46
N GLY A 73 -24.01 -24.13 -3.77
CA GLY A 73 -24.03 -25.46 -4.38
C GLY A 73 -25.47 -25.88 -4.66
N TRP A 74 -25.88 -25.91 -5.94
CA TRP A 74 -27.27 -26.23 -6.32
C TRP A 74 -27.74 -27.62 -5.86
N ASN A 75 -26.83 -28.58 -5.75
CA ASN A 75 -27.09 -29.93 -5.24
C ASN A 75 -27.22 -30.01 -3.71
N ARG A 76 -26.91 -28.91 -3.01
CA ARG A 76 -26.98 -28.78 -1.54
C ARG A 76 -27.84 -27.59 -1.12
N VAL A 77 -28.75 -27.17 -2.00
CA VAL A 77 -29.64 -26.02 -1.79
C VAL A 77 -30.50 -26.16 -0.54
N ASP A 78 -30.85 -27.39 -0.16
CA ASP A 78 -31.56 -27.71 1.08
C ASP A 78 -30.83 -27.19 2.32
N ARG A 79 -29.51 -27.40 2.39
CA ARG A 79 -28.67 -26.96 3.52
C ARG A 79 -28.51 -25.44 3.57
N PHE A 80 -28.21 -24.83 2.43
CA PHE A 80 -28.10 -23.38 2.32
C PHE A 80 -29.42 -22.69 2.68
N MET A 81 -30.53 -23.18 2.13
CA MET A 81 -31.86 -22.64 2.38
C MET A 81 -32.24 -22.76 3.87
N ALA A 82 -31.94 -23.89 4.50
CA ALA A 82 -32.16 -24.06 5.94
C ALA A 82 -31.34 -23.06 6.76
N ALA A 83 -30.04 -22.91 6.45
CA ALA A 83 -29.15 -22.00 7.17
C ALA A 83 -29.55 -20.52 7.03
N TRP A 84 -29.86 -20.07 5.81
CA TRP A 84 -30.30 -18.70 5.56
C TRP A 84 -31.60 -18.38 6.28
N LYS A 85 -32.60 -19.28 6.21
CA LYS A 85 -33.89 -19.08 6.89
C LYS A 85 -33.74 -19.12 8.40
N SER A 86 -32.94 -20.04 8.94
CA SER A 86 -32.63 -20.14 10.37
C SER A 86 -31.95 -18.88 10.90
N ALA A 87 -31.04 -18.27 10.12
CA ALA A 87 -30.40 -17.00 10.47
C ALA A 87 -31.36 -15.79 10.40
N GLY A 88 -32.50 -15.91 9.71
CA GLY A 88 -33.54 -14.88 9.62
C GLY A 88 -33.64 -14.17 8.25
N PHE A 89 -32.93 -14.64 7.23
CA PHE A 89 -33.06 -14.09 5.87
C PHE A 89 -34.36 -14.53 5.19
N SER A 90 -34.94 -13.62 4.41
CA SER A 90 -36.01 -13.93 3.45
C SER A 90 -35.44 -14.05 2.04
N VAL A 91 -35.87 -15.06 1.28
CA VAL A 91 -35.47 -15.21 -0.14
C VAL A 91 -36.38 -14.33 -0.98
N VAL A 92 -35.80 -13.40 -1.73
CA VAL A 92 -36.55 -12.37 -2.47
C VAL A 92 -36.23 -12.33 -3.97
N GLY A 93 -35.26 -13.12 -4.42
CA GLY A 93 -34.94 -13.23 -5.84
C GLY A 93 -33.95 -14.35 -6.13
N HIS A 94 -33.80 -14.68 -7.41
CA HIS A 94 -32.87 -15.68 -7.91
C HIS A 94 -32.20 -15.14 -9.16
N LEU A 95 -30.91 -15.44 -9.31
CA LEU A 95 -30.09 -14.98 -10.43
C LEU A 95 -29.50 -16.20 -11.13
N VAL A 96 -29.57 -16.22 -12.45
CA VAL A 96 -28.98 -17.24 -13.32
C VAL A 96 -27.94 -16.58 -14.21
N PHE A 97 -26.70 -17.04 -14.11
CA PHE A 97 -25.59 -16.58 -14.91
C PHE A 97 -25.27 -17.58 -16.02
N THR A 98 -25.65 -17.26 -17.25
CA THR A 98 -25.51 -18.13 -18.43
C THR A 98 -24.07 -18.16 -18.94
N LYS A 99 -23.52 -19.35 -19.15
CA LYS A 99 -22.20 -19.58 -19.73
C LYS A 99 -22.34 -19.97 -21.19
N THR A 100 -21.48 -19.39 -22.03
CA THR A 100 -21.39 -19.79 -23.44
C THR A 100 -20.73 -21.16 -23.64
N TYR A 101 -20.21 -21.78 -22.57
CA TYR A 101 -19.53 -23.08 -22.58
C TYR A 101 -20.08 -23.99 -21.46
N SER A 102 -19.90 -25.30 -21.62
CA SER A 102 -20.23 -26.29 -20.58
C SER A 102 -19.06 -26.44 -19.62
N SER A 103 -19.26 -26.12 -18.34
CA SER A 103 -18.22 -26.28 -17.31
C SER A 103 -17.98 -27.75 -16.94
N LYS A 104 -19.03 -28.56 -17.05
CA LYS A 104 -19.00 -30.02 -16.95
C LYS A 104 -20.23 -30.57 -17.68
N SER A 105 -20.10 -31.74 -18.26
CA SER A 105 -21.22 -32.47 -18.87
C SER A 105 -21.44 -33.77 -18.10
N ALA A 106 -22.70 -34.07 -17.80
CA ALA A 106 -23.15 -35.34 -17.26
C ALA A 106 -24.48 -35.69 -17.94
N TYR A 107 -25.58 -35.77 -17.20
CA TYR A 107 -26.93 -35.90 -17.77
C TYR A 107 -27.31 -34.72 -18.68
N VAL A 108 -26.78 -33.52 -18.39
CA VAL A 108 -26.90 -32.32 -19.23
C VAL A 108 -25.55 -31.58 -19.26
N GLY A 109 -25.41 -30.65 -20.21
CA GLY A 109 -24.30 -29.69 -20.21
C GLY A 109 -24.54 -28.58 -19.19
N TYR A 110 -23.75 -28.52 -18.13
CA TYR A 110 -23.87 -27.49 -17.11
C TYR A 110 -23.32 -26.16 -17.66
N ARG A 111 -24.23 -25.25 -18.00
CA ARG A 111 -23.95 -23.97 -18.67
C ARG A 111 -24.48 -22.77 -17.90
N HIS A 112 -24.67 -22.89 -16.59
CA HIS A 112 -25.04 -21.74 -15.76
C HIS A 112 -24.44 -21.85 -14.36
N GLU A 113 -24.42 -20.71 -13.66
CA GLU A 113 -24.34 -20.66 -12.20
C GLU A 113 -25.54 -19.91 -11.65
N CYS A 114 -25.81 -20.09 -10.37
CA CYS A 114 -26.95 -19.47 -9.72
C CYS A 114 -26.54 -18.76 -8.43
N ALA A 115 -27.27 -17.70 -8.10
CA ALA A 115 -27.21 -17.05 -6.79
C ALA A 115 -28.62 -16.72 -6.30
N TYR A 116 -28.80 -16.68 -4.98
CA TYR A 116 -30.02 -16.18 -4.37
C TYR A 116 -29.83 -14.75 -3.88
N ILE A 117 -30.88 -13.94 -4.02
CA ILE A 117 -31.01 -12.64 -3.38
C ILE A 117 -31.79 -12.84 -2.08
N LEU A 118 -31.18 -12.43 -0.98
CA LEU A 118 -31.62 -12.66 0.40
C LEU A 118 -31.77 -11.31 1.10
N ALA A 119 -32.89 -11.09 1.77
CA ALA A 119 -33.22 -9.84 2.44
C ALA A 119 -33.18 -9.99 3.96
N LYS A 120 -32.60 -8.98 4.62
CA LYS A 120 -32.80 -8.72 6.06
C LYS A 120 -33.81 -7.59 6.21
N GLY A 121 -35.01 -7.90 6.71
CA GLY A 121 -36.09 -6.92 6.81
C GLY A 121 -36.77 -6.68 5.46
N ARG A 122 -37.07 -5.42 5.13
CA ARG A 122 -37.79 -5.01 3.92
C ARG A 122 -36.98 -3.96 3.15
N PRO A 123 -35.92 -4.38 2.42
CA PRO A 123 -35.12 -3.47 1.61
C PRO A 123 -35.97 -2.78 0.53
N ALA A 124 -35.56 -1.57 0.15
CA ALA A 124 -36.18 -0.85 -0.96
C ALA A 124 -35.99 -1.61 -2.28
N LEU A 125 -36.97 -1.52 -3.16
CA LEU A 125 -36.85 -2.08 -4.50
C LEU A 125 -35.91 -1.20 -5.35
N PRO A 126 -35.08 -1.80 -6.21
CA PRO A 126 -34.25 -1.04 -7.14
C PRO A 126 -35.14 -0.27 -8.13
N LEU A 127 -34.72 0.94 -8.49
CA LEU A 127 -35.42 1.76 -9.50
C LEU A 127 -35.35 1.12 -10.89
N ASP A 128 -34.22 0.51 -11.21
CA ASP A 128 -33.99 -0.25 -12.44
C ASP A 128 -33.56 -1.68 -12.06
N PRO A 129 -34.49 -2.64 -12.00
CA PRO A 129 -34.19 -4.01 -11.60
C PRO A 129 -33.36 -4.71 -12.69
N LEU A 130 -32.30 -5.39 -12.25
CA LEU A 130 -31.51 -6.24 -13.14
C LEU A 130 -32.37 -7.40 -13.69
N PRO A 131 -32.09 -7.86 -14.93
CA PRO A 131 -32.65 -9.12 -15.39
C PRO A 131 -32.15 -10.25 -14.49
N ASP A 132 -33.03 -11.21 -14.19
CA ASP A 132 -32.73 -12.39 -13.41
C ASP A 132 -31.85 -13.40 -14.17
N VAL A 133 -31.73 -13.24 -15.50
CA VAL A 133 -30.81 -13.99 -16.35
C VAL A 133 -29.73 -13.08 -16.91
N LEU A 134 -28.48 -13.33 -16.51
CA LEU A 134 -27.30 -12.52 -16.84
C LEU A 134 -26.29 -13.34 -17.66
N GLY A 135 -25.54 -12.67 -18.53
CA GLY A 135 -24.45 -13.30 -19.29
C GLY A 135 -23.16 -13.44 -18.47
N TRP A 136 -22.51 -14.60 -18.52
CA TRP A 136 -21.22 -14.86 -17.87
C TRP A 136 -20.07 -14.82 -18.87
N LYS A 137 -19.26 -13.76 -18.83
CA LYS A 137 -18.03 -13.67 -19.61
C LYS A 137 -16.88 -14.31 -18.85
N TYR A 138 -16.35 -15.43 -19.34
CA TYR A 138 -15.26 -16.15 -18.69
C TYR A 138 -13.98 -15.30 -18.63
N SER A 139 -13.41 -15.14 -17.42
CA SER A 139 -12.20 -14.34 -17.18
C SER A 139 -10.89 -15.16 -17.22
N GLY A 140 -10.95 -16.48 -17.39
CA GLY A 140 -9.75 -17.32 -17.50
C GLY A 140 -9.22 -17.93 -16.20
N ASN A 141 -9.87 -17.70 -15.04
CA ASN A 141 -9.48 -18.25 -13.73
C ASN A 141 -7.98 -18.10 -13.40
N ARG A 142 -7.42 -16.92 -13.70
CA ARG A 142 -5.97 -16.67 -13.62
C ARG A 142 -5.46 -16.63 -12.17
N HIS A 143 -6.32 -16.29 -11.21
CA HIS A 143 -5.90 -16.05 -9.82
C HIS A 143 -6.50 -17.05 -8.83
N HIS A 144 -7.66 -17.67 -9.14
CA HIS A 144 -8.31 -18.70 -8.31
C HIS A 144 -9.00 -19.75 -9.19
N PRO A 145 -9.01 -21.05 -8.81
CA PRO A 145 -9.64 -22.12 -9.61
C PRO A 145 -11.14 -21.92 -9.88
N THR A 146 -11.86 -21.18 -9.03
CA THR A 146 -13.30 -20.87 -9.14
C THR A 146 -13.58 -19.36 -9.19
N GLU A 147 -12.67 -18.59 -9.80
CA GLU A 147 -12.80 -17.12 -9.86
C GLU A 147 -14.09 -16.66 -10.56
N LYS A 148 -14.86 -15.80 -9.89
CA LYS A 148 -16.03 -15.13 -10.48
C LYS A 148 -15.57 -13.95 -11.35
N PRO A 149 -16.13 -13.76 -12.56
CA PRO A 149 -15.84 -12.58 -13.37
C PRO A 149 -16.31 -11.32 -12.67
N VAL A 150 -15.40 -10.36 -12.48
CA VAL A 150 -15.70 -9.04 -11.91
C VAL A 150 -16.86 -8.36 -12.67
N THR A 151 -16.92 -8.52 -13.99
CA THR A 151 -17.99 -7.98 -14.84
C THR A 151 -19.37 -8.53 -14.54
N SER A 152 -19.47 -9.70 -13.90
CA SER A 152 -20.76 -10.29 -13.47
C SER A 152 -21.15 -9.83 -12.06
N LEU A 153 -20.18 -9.44 -11.23
CA LEU A 153 -20.40 -9.04 -9.84
C LEU A 153 -20.67 -7.54 -9.69
N GLN A 154 -19.98 -6.72 -10.48
CA GLN A 154 -20.09 -5.26 -10.42
C GLN A 154 -21.54 -4.75 -10.59
N PRO A 155 -22.34 -5.21 -11.57
CA PRO A 155 -23.72 -4.75 -11.71
C PRO A 155 -24.60 -5.05 -10.50
N LEU A 156 -24.35 -6.17 -9.79
CA LEU A 156 -25.08 -6.54 -8.57
C LEU A 156 -24.80 -5.52 -7.46
N ILE A 157 -23.53 -5.16 -7.27
CA ILE A 157 -23.12 -4.16 -6.29
C ILE A 157 -23.74 -2.81 -6.67
N GLU A 158 -23.69 -2.42 -7.93
CA GLU A 158 -24.24 -1.14 -8.40
C GLU A 158 -25.76 -1.03 -8.23
N SER A 159 -26.50 -2.12 -8.49
CA SER A 159 -27.96 -2.16 -8.38
C SER A 159 -28.46 -2.18 -6.93
N PHE A 160 -27.74 -2.84 -6.02
CA PHE A 160 -28.20 -3.07 -4.64
C PHE A 160 -27.55 -2.17 -3.59
N THR A 161 -26.67 -1.25 -3.99
CA THR A 161 -25.96 -0.36 -3.05
C THR A 161 -25.84 1.06 -3.57
N HIS A 162 -25.59 2.00 -2.66
CA HIS A 162 -25.17 3.36 -3.00
C HIS A 162 -23.64 3.46 -3.09
N PRO A 163 -23.09 4.51 -3.73
CA PRO A 163 -21.66 4.83 -3.60
C PRO A 163 -21.21 4.82 -2.14
N ASN A 164 -19.95 4.45 -1.90
CA ASN A 164 -19.35 4.32 -0.55
C ASN A 164 -19.93 3.28 0.41
N ALA A 165 -20.97 2.55 0.00
CA ALA A 165 -21.45 1.38 0.72
C ALA A 165 -20.32 0.38 0.98
N ILE A 166 -20.39 -0.31 2.12
CA ILE A 166 -19.46 -1.36 2.51
C ILE A 166 -20.01 -2.71 2.02
N VAL A 167 -19.31 -3.31 1.05
CA VAL A 167 -19.58 -4.66 0.54
C VAL A 167 -18.73 -5.68 1.30
N LEU A 168 -19.37 -6.66 1.92
CA LEU A 168 -18.70 -7.75 2.62
C LEU A 168 -18.69 -9.02 1.77
N ASP A 169 -17.53 -9.66 1.69
CA ASP A 169 -17.38 -11.03 1.19
C ASP A 169 -16.63 -11.88 2.22
N PRO A 170 -17.32 -12.75 2.99
CA PRO A 170 -16.68 -13.65 3.96
C PRO A 170 -15.91 -14.81 3.34
N PHE A 171 -16.04 -15.04 2.02
CA PHE A 171 -15.36 -16.12 1.29
C PHE A 171 -14.66 -15.54 0.06
N ALA A 172 -13.80 -14.56 0.30
CA ALA A 172 -13.37 -13.63 -0.74
C ALA A 172 -12.43 -14.22 -1.79
N GLY A 173 -11.79 -15.36 -1.54
CA GLY A 173 -10.87 -16.01 -2.47
C GLY A 173 -9.74 -15.08 -2.89
N SER A 174 -9.54 -14.94 -4.21
CA SER A 174 -8.60 -13.97 -4.80
C SER A 174 -9.16 -12.55 -4.95
N GLY A 175 -10.28 -12.23 -4.27
CA GLY A 175 -10.79 -10.87 -4.13
C GLY A 175 -11.67 -10.36 -5.27
N SER A 176 -12.32 -11.21 -6.08
CA SER A 176 -13.17 -10.76 -7.19
C SER A 176 -14.29 -9.80 -6.75
N THR A 177 -14.99 -10.11 -5.65
CA THR A 177 -16.02 -9.21 -5.09
C THR A 177 -15.43 -7.89 -4.63
N CYS A 178 -14.25 -7.92 -3.99
CA CYS A 178 -13.56 -6.73 -3.51
C CYS A 178 -13.12 -5.83 -4.68
N VAL A 179 -12.60 -6.40 -5.77
CA VAL A 179 -12.27 -5.67 -6.99
C VAL A 179 -13.51 -5.05 -7.62
N ALA A 180 -14.61 -5.81 -7.71
CA ALA A 180 -15.89 -5.31 -8.22
C ALA A 180 -16.41 -4.13 -7.39
N ALA A 181 -16.30 -4.21 -6.06
CA ALA A 181 -16.68 -3.13 -5.15
C ALA A 181 -15.85 -1.87 -5.39
N VAL A 182 -14.53 -1.99 -5.49
CA VAL A 182 -13.63 -0.85 -5.78
C VAL A 182 -13.98 -0.20 -7.12
N GLN A 183 -14.17 -1.01 -8.17
CA GLN A 183 -14.51 -0.50 -9.51
C GLN A 183 -15.89 0.17 -9.54
N ALA A 184 -16.83 -0.29 -8.71
CA ALA A 184 -18.11 0.36 -8.51
C ALA A 184 -18.06 1.60 -7.60
N GLY A 185 -16.89 2.03 -7.08
CA GLY A 185 -16.83 3.15 -6.13
C GLY A 185 -17.46 2.81 -4.76
N ARG A 186 -17.36 1.55 -4.33
CA ARG A 186 -17.78 1.06 -3.01
C ARG A 186 -16.56 0.65 -2.20
N ARG A 187 -16.72 0.64 -0.88
CA ARG A 187 -15.73 0.10 0.05
C ARG A 187 -15.96 -1.40 0.22
N TYR A 188 -14.93 -2.13 0.62
CA TYR A 188 -15.06 -3.58 0.79
C TYR A 188 -14.44 -4.09 2.08
N ILE A 189 -14.97 -5.21 2.56
CA ILE A 189 -14.34 -6.07 3.54
C ILE A 189 -14.32 -7.48 2.93
N GLY A 190 -13.14 -8.00 2.62
CA GLY A 190 -12.96 -9.39 2.19
C GLY A 190 -12.30 -10.21 3.28
N ILE A 191 -12.79 -11.42 3.52
CA ILE A 191 -12.17 -12.38 4.44
C ILE A 191 -11.80 -13.62 3.65
N GLU A 192 -10.57 -14.09 3.81
CA GLU A 192 -10.06 -15.29 3.15
C GLU A 192 -9.30 -16.15 4.15
N LEU A 193 -9.57 -17.46 4.16
CA LEU A 193 -8.99 -18.39 5.11
C LEU A 193 -7.60 -18.86 4.68
N MET A 194 -7.37 -19.05 3.37
CA MET A 194 -6.14 -19.61 2.84
C MET A 194 -5.14 -18.51 2.47
N GLU A 195 -3.98 -18.52 3.12
CA GLU A 195 -2.91 -17.52 2.93
C GLU A 195 -2.51 -17.32 1.47
N GLN A 196 -2.43 -18.39 0.67
CA GLN A 196 -2.07 -18.31 -0.75
C GLN A 196 -3.07 -17.47 -1.56
N TYR A 197 -4.37 -17.56 -1.26
CA TYR A 197 -5.41 -16.81 -1.96
C TYR A 197 -5.54 -15.41 -1.39
N HIS A 198 -5.34 -15.25 -0.08
CA HIS A 198 -5.22 -13.95 0.55
C HIS A 198 -4.10 -13.11 -0.09
N LYS A 199 -2.90 -13.68 -0.23
CA LYS A 199 -1.76 -13.02 -0.89
C LYS A 199 -2.08 -12.62 -2.33
N ALA A 200 -2.65 -13.53 -3.12
CA ALA A 200 -3.07 -13.24 -4.49
C ALA A 200 -4.12 -12.11 -4.56
N GLY A 201 -5.06 -12.07 -3.61
CA GLY A 201 -6.05 -11.01 -3.49
C GLY A 201 -5.42 -9.65 -3.13
N ILE A 202 -4.47 -9.61 -2.20
CA ILE A 202 -3.72 -8.39 -1.86
C ILE A 202 -3.00 -7.81 -3.08
N GLU A 203 -2.26 -8.64 -3.81
CA GLU A 203 -1.53 -8.22 -5.02
C GLU A 203 -2.51 -7.66 -6.08
N ARG A 204 -3.62 -8.35 -6.30
CA ARG A 204 -4.66 -7.95 -7.26
C ARG A 204 -5.32 -6.62 -6.88
N LEU A 205 -5.72 -6.45 -5.62
CA LEU A 205 -6.36 -5.23 -5.13
C LEU A 205 -5.39 -4.04 -5.17
N SER A 206 -4.12 -4.27 -4.81
CA SER A 206 -3.07 -3.26 -4.88
C SER A 206 -2.81 -2.79 -6.33
N ALA A 207 -2.88 -3.71 -7.30
CA ALA A 207 -2.76 -3.36 -8.72
C ALA A 207 -3.94 -2.52 -9.22
N VAL A 208 -5.19 -2.88 -8.85
CA VAL A 208 -6.40 -2.13 -9.21
C VAL A 208 -6.36 -0.72 -8.61
N GLN A 209 -6.00 -0.60 -7.33
CA GLN A 209 -5.92 0.70 -6.67
C GLN A 209 -4.84 1.59 -7.31
N ARG A 210 -3.65 1.05 -7.60
CA ARG A 210 -2.63 1.79 -8.36
C ARG A 210 -3.13 2.27 -9.72
N ALA A 211 -3.82 1.43 -10.47
CA ALA A 211 -4.36 1.81 -11.78
C ALA A 211 -5.39 2.95 -11.69
N LEU A 212 -6.30 2.89 -10.71
CA LEU A 212 -7.29 3.95 -10.48
C LEU A 212 -6.65 5.26 -10.05
N LEU A 213 -5.61 5.19 -9.20
CA LEU A 213 -4.82 6.36 -8.80
C LEU A 213 -4.07 6.97 -9.97
N THR A 214 -3.41 6.16 -10.80
CA THR A 214 -2.74 6.62 -12.02
C THR A 214 -3.72 7.28 -12.98
N ALA A 215 -4.89 6.68 -13.22
CA ALA A 215 -5.92 7.26 -14.08
C ALA A 215 -6.47 8.59 -13.53
N SER A 216 -6.59 8.70 -12.21
CA SER A 216 -7.03 9.94 -11.56
C SER A 216 -5.95 11.03 -11.62
N ALA A 217 -4.68 10.67 -11.41
CA ALA A 217 -3.54 11.56 -11.56
C ALA A 217 -3.38 12.06 -13.01
N GLN A 218 -3.58 11.20 -14.01
CA GLN A 218 -3.54 11.57 -15.43
C GLN A 218 -4.68 12.53 -15.80
N ARG A 219 -5.89 12.33 -15.26
CA ARG A 219 -7.01 13.27 -15.44
C ARG A 219 -6.72 14.64 -14.83
N LEU A 220 -6.04 14.69 -13.68
CA LEU A 220 -5.60 15.93 -13.05
C LEU A 220 -4.48 16.63 -13.83
N ALA A 221 -3.51 15.89 -14.37
CA ALA A 221 -2.42 16.43 -15.18
C ALA A 221 -2.89 17.14 -16.47
N GLY A 222 -4.11 16.83 -16.95
CA GLY A 222 -4.76 17.51 -18.07
C GLY A 222 -5.52 18.80 -17.70
N THR A 223 -5.47 19.25 -16.44
CA THR A 223 -6.17 20.46 -15.97
C THR A 223 -5.20 21.49 -15.39
N PRO A 224 -5.50 22.80 -15.42
CA PRO A 224 -4.63 23.84 -14.86
C PRO A 224 -4.64 23.89 -13.32
N ALA A 225 -4.86 22.76 -12.65
CA ALA A 225 -4.77 22.66 -11.21
C ALA A 225 -3.30 22.74 -10.78
N ARG A 226 -2.92 23.84 -10.12
CA ARG A 226 -1.57 24.02 -9.56
C ARG A 226 -1.57 23.64 -8.08
N LEU A 227 -0.78 22.64 -7.73
CA LEU A 227 -0.46 22.33 -6.33
C LEU A 227 0.77 23.14 -5.92
N HIS A 228 0.61 24.07 -4.99
CA HIS A 228 1.72 24.84 -4.43
C HIS A 228 2.14 24.24 -3.08
N LEU A 229 3.33 23.64 -3.03
CA LEU A 229 3.97 23.18 -1.79
C LEU A 229 5.00 24.22 -1.37
N TYR A 230 4.89 24.76 -0.16
CA TYR A 230 5.83 25.73 0.37
C TYR A 230 6.67 25.10 1.49
N PRO A 231 8.00 25.25 1.47
CA PRO A 231 8.84 24.88 2.60
C PRO A 231 8.54 25.81 3.78
N ALA A 232 8.20 25.23 4.93
CA ALA A 232 7.97 25.99 6.15
C ALA A 232 9.28 26.58 6.67
N GLN A 233 9.58 27.85 6.34
CA GLN A 233 9.98 28.91 7.29
C GLN A 233 10.56 30.21 6.69
N SER A 234 10.76 30.35 5.37
CA SER A 234 11.56 31.48 4.87
C SER A 234 11.01 32.16 3.61
N TYR A 235 9.72 32.50 3.52
CA TYR A 235 9.25 33.48 2.52
C TYR A 235 8.09 34.33 3.09
N PRO A 236 7.92 35.60 2.66
CA PRO A 236 6.97 36.53 3.25
C PRO A 236 5.55 35.96 3.13
N ARG A 237 4.85 35.89 4.26
CA ARG A 237 3.45 35.44 4.33
C ARG A 237 2.60 36.27 3.34
N PRO A 238 1.86 35.66 2.42
CA PRO A 238 0.75 36.35 1.79
C PRO A 238 -0.22 36.79 2.89
N GLU A 239 -0.64 38.05 2.88
CA GLU A 239 -1.55 38.59 3.88
C GLU A 239 -2.80 37.71 4.01
N ALA A 240 -2.99 37.19 5.23
CA ALA A 240 -4.21 36.61 5.79
C ALA A 240 -5.02 35.67 4.88
N LEU A 241 -4.58 34.42 4.76
CA LEU A 241 -5.52 33.29 4.67
C LEU A 241 -5.34 32.42 5.92
N PRO A 242 -6.31 32.42 6.86
CA PRO A 242 -6.26 31.57 8.04
C PRO A 242 -6.25 30.10 7.60
N ASP A 243 -5.28 29.36 8.11
CA ASP A 243 -5.19 27.90 8.03
C ASP A 243 -5.05 27.31 6.62
N CYS A 244 -3.80 27.23 6.16
CA CYS A 244 -3.41 26.50 4.97
C CYS A 244 -3.71 24.98 5.10
N THR A 245 -4.81 24.53 4.49
CA THR A 245 -5.02 23.14 3.98
C THR A 245 -6.19 23.13 2.98
N CYS A 246 -6.24 24.08 2.05
CA CYS A 246 -7.31 24.12 1.06
C CYS A 246 -6.83 23.59 -0.30
N ILE A 247 -7.23 22.36 -0.63
CA ILE A 247 -7.22 21.87 -2.01
C ILE A 247 -8.54 22.35 -2.64
N SER A 248 -8.46 23.42 -3.43
CA SER A 248 -9.63 23.95 -4.14
C SER A 248 -9.75 23.28 -5.50
N LEU A 249 -10.83 22.51 -5.69
CA LEU A 249 -11.21 21.92 -6.98
C LEU A 249 -12.52 22.57 -7.42
N PRO A 250 -12.48 23.82 -7.94
CA PRO A 250 -13.67 24.66 -8.09
C PRO A 250 -14.75 24.04 -8.99
N TYR A 251 -14.35 23.16 -9.92
CA TYR A 251 -15.25 22.46 -10.84
C TYR A 251 -15.37 20.96 -10.54
N ALA A 252 -14.73 20.43 -9.48
CA ALA A 252 -14.78 18.99 -9.21
C ALA A 252 -16.21 18.50 -9.02
N ARG A 253 -17.09 19.28 -8.40
CA ARG A 253 -18.50 18.91 -8.20
C ARG A 253 -19.33 18.90 -9.48
N GLU A 254 -18.83 19.43 -10.60
CA GLU A 254 -19.50 19.37 -11.90
C GLU A 254 -19.33 17.99 -12.56
N TRP A 255 -18.29 17.23 -12.17
CA TRP A 255 -17.94 15.95 -12.79
C TRP A 255 -17.67 14.82 -11.78
N LEU A 256 -17.64 15.13 -10.47
CA LEU A 256 -17.42 14.20 -9.37
C LEU A 256 -18.52 14.40 -8.32
N THR A 257 -19.00 13.29 -7.78
CA THR A 257 -19.88 13.27 -6.61
C THR A 257 -19.16 13.83 -5.38
N LYS A 258 -19.93 14.26 -4.36
CA LYS A 258 -19.36 14.73 -3.08
C LYS A 258 -18.41 13.69 -2.46
N ASP A 259 -18.80 12.43 -2.55
CA ASP A 259 -18.08 11.28 -2.03
C ASP A 259 -16.74 11.06 -2.76
N GLU A 260 -16.73 11.19 -4.09
CA GLU A 260 -15.50 11.17 -4.88
C GLU A 260 -14.59 12.37 -4.59
N CYS A 261 -15.16 13.53 -4.29
CA CYS A 261 -14.39 14.69 -3.85
C CYS A 261 -13.75 14.44 -2.46
N ASP A 262 -14.49 13.85 -1.53
CA ASP A 262 -14.02 13.54 -0.18
C ASP A 262 -12.93 12.45 -0.22
N ASP A 263 -13.09 11.41 -1.04
CA ASP A 263 -12.08 10.36 -1.25
C ASP A 263 -10.81 10.93 -1.91
N LEU A 264 -10.96 11.80 -2.91
CA LEU A 264 -9.84 12.47 -3.56
C LEU A 264 -9.11 13.39 -2.57
N LEU A 265 -9.83 14.15 -1.74
CA LEU A 265 -9.25 15.00 -0.71
C LEU A 265 -8.51 14.16 0.35
N ALA A 266 -9.10 13.05 0.80
CA ALA A 266 -8.46 12.15 1.75
C ALA A 266 -7.19 11.52 1.17
N PHE A 267 -7.24 11.09 -0.10
CA PHE A 267 -6.06 10.56 -0.80
C PHE A 267 -4.98 11.62 -0.94
N LEU A 268 -5.32 12.82 -1.39
CA LEU A 268 -4.35 13.90 -1.55
C LEU A 268 -3.73 14.29 -0.22
N LYS A 269 -4.53 14.33 0.86
CA LYS A 269 -4.03 14.57 2.21
C LYS A 269 -3.07 13.48 2.67
N ASP A 270 -3.47 12.20 2.58
CA ASP A 270 -2.62 11.06 2.95
C ASP A 270 -1.36 10.97 2.07
N PHE A 271 -1.45 11.32 0.79
CA PHE A 271 -0.30 11.43 -0.11
C PHE A 271 0.64 12.56 0.31
N ILE A 272 0.12 13.76 0.57
CA ILE A 272 0.91 14.90 1.04
C ILE A 272 1.56 14.56 2.39
N ASP A 273 0.81 14.01 3.34
CA ASP A 273 1.33 13.60 4.65
C ASP A 273 2.49 12.59 4.50
N ARG A 274 2.34 11.60 3.60
CA ARG A 274 3.41 10.64 3.30
C ARG A 274 4.62 11.29 2.66
N VAL A 275 4.44 12.16 1.67
CA VAL A 275 5.54 12.87 1.02
C VAL A 275 6.25 13.78 2.03
N CYS A 276 5.50 14.51 2.85
CA CYS A 276 6.05 15.34 3.92
C CYS A 276 6.85 14.50 4.92
N GLU A 277 6.36 13.31 5.29
CA GLU A 277 7.08 12.41 6.18
C GLU A 277 8.36 11.85 5.54
N ILE A 278 8.33 11.47 4.26
CA ILE A 278 9.53 11.06 3.50
C ILE A 278 10.54 12.20 3.48
N VAL A 279 10.12 13.40 3.06
CA VAL A 279 10.98 14.60 3.03
C VAL A 279 11.54 14.91 4.42
N ARG A 280 10.75 14.77 5.49
CA ARG A 280 11.21 14.97 6.87
C ARG A 280 12.24 13.93 7.30
N GLN A 281 12.07 12.67 6.91
CA GLN A 281 13.02 11.60 7.22
C GLN A 281 14.32 11.79 6.43
N ASP A 282 14.21 12.10 5.14
CA ASP A 282 15.34 12.35 4.25
C ASP A 282 16.14 13.58 4.70
N ALA A 283 15.47 14.67 5.08
CA ALA A 283 16.13 15.84 5.66
C ALA A 283 16.92 15.50 6.94
N LYS A 284 16.37 14.63 7.81
CA LYS A 284 17.10 14.14 9.00
C LYS A 284 18.31 13.30 8.62
N ARG A 285 18.19 12.42 7.62
CA ARG A 285 19.31 11.60 7.13
C ARG A 285 20.41 12.45 6.52
N ILE A 286 20.05 13.42 5.69
CA ILE A 286 20.98 14.39 5.09
C ILE A 286 21.67 15.18 6.19
N ALA A 287 20.93 15.78 7.13
CA ALA A 287 21.52 16.52 8.24
C ALA A 287 22.50 15.67 9.07
N ALA A 288 22.14 14.42 9.37
CA ALA A 288 23.02 13.49 10.09
C ALA A 288 24.27 13.09 9.29
N ALA A 289 24.17 13.00 7.97
CA ALA A 289 25.29 12.67 7.10
C ALA A 289 26.31 13.82 6.96
N LEU A 290 25.87 15.06 7.17
CA LEU A 290 26.68 16.28 7.05
C LEU A 290 27.46 16.65 8.33
N VAL A 291 27.12 16.06 9.47
CA VAL A 291 27.77 16.34 10.76
C VAL A 291 28.60 15.14 11.26
N PRO A 292 29.57 15.36 12.16
CA PRO A 292 30.33 14.27 12.77
C PRO A 292 29.43 13.27 13.51
N SER A 293 29.77 11.98 13.40
CA SER A 293 29.09 10.93 14.14
C SER A 293 29.53 10.90 15.60
N ALA A 294 28.80 10.13 16.42
CA ALA A 294 29.15 9.89 17.82
C ALA A 294 30.55 9.26 18.00
N THR A 295 31.05 8.54 16.99
CA THR A 295 32.39 7.95 16.96
C THR A 295 33.15 8.53 15.76
N PRO A 296 33.72 9.74 15.88
CA PRO A 296 34.23 10.48 14.73
C PRO A 296 35.55 9.90 14.17
N ARG A 297 36.24 9.02 14.90
CA ARG A 297 37.54 8.49 14.47
C ARG A 297 37.41 7.50 13.32
N LEU A 298 37.91 7.91 12.15
CA LEU A 298 37.90 7.11 10.93
C LEU A 298 39.21 6.32 10.75
N MET A 299 40.33 6.89 11.19
CA MET A 299 41.65 6.28 11.05
C MET A 299 42.60 6.78 12.15
N GLU A 300 43.44 5.88 12.64
CA GLU A 300 44.63 6.20 13.42
C GLU A 300 45.80 5.35 12.91
N LYS A 301 46.96 5.97 12.71
CA LYS A 301 48.19 5.26 12.33
C LYS A 301 49.39 5.86 13.02
N ARG A 302 50.26 5.00 13.58
CA ARG A 302 51.49 5.40 14.26
C ARG A 302 52.73 4.99 13.47
N PHE A 303 53.75 5.82 13.48
CA PHE A 303 55.05 5.55 12.85
C PHE A 303 56.16 6.34 13.56
N GLY A 304 57.06 5.64 14.24
CA GLY A 304 58.04 6.30 15.12
C GLY A 304 57.32 7.12 16.19
N ASP A 305 57.79 8.35 16.41
CA ASP A 305 57.20 9.32 17.34
C ASP A 305 55.99 10.06 16.75
N TRP A 306 55.45 9.62 15.60
CA TRP A 306 54.37 10.32 14.92
C TRP A 306 53.07 9.53 14.94
N ARG A 307 51.95 10.24 15.14
CA ARG A 307 50.60 9.71 15.06
C ARG A 307 49.76 10.54 14.10
N LEU A 308 49.26 9.88 13.05
CA LEU A 308 48.35 10.45 12.07
C LEU A 308 46.92 10.01 12.38
N VAL A 309 46.04 10.98 12.60
CA VAL A 309 44.64 10.78 12.97
C VAL A 309 43.73 11.40 11.90
N ALA A 310 42.68 10.69 11.50
CA ALA A 310 41.63 11.22 10.66
C ALA A 310 40.28 11.13 11.39
N ASP A 311 39.72 12.28 11.74
CA ASP A 311 38.47 12.41 12.49
C ASP A 311 37.41 13.14 11.65
N GLU A 312 36.14 12.74 11.74
CA GLU A 312 35.03 13.52 11.21
C GLU A 312 35.00 14.90 11.89
N TYR A 313 34.90 15.95 11.09
CA TYR A 313 35.10 17.32 11.53
C TYR A 313 33.89 18.21 11.20
N GLY A 314 33.45 18.97 12.20
CA GLY A 314 32.31 19.89 12.08
C GLY A 314 32.71 21.18 11.39
N HIS A 315 32.94 21.11 10.08
CA HIS A 315 33.16 22.27 9.21
C HIS A 315 32.07 22.31 8.14
N ASP A 316 31.73 23.50 7.66
CA ASP A 316 30.78 23.67 6.56
C ASP A 316 31.26 22.93 5.31
N ASN A 317 30.37 22.11 4.74
CA ASN A 317 30.52 21.52 3.41
C ASN A 317 29.63 22.29 2.44
N TRP A 318 30.16 22.67 1.29
CA TRP A 318 29.40 23.35 0.25
C TRP A 318 28.75 22.33 -0.69
N LEU A 319 27.46 22.09 -0.49
CA LEU A 319 26.59 21.48 -1.49
C LEU A 319 25.78 22.61 -2.12
N ASP A 320 26.27 23.15 -3.23
CA ASP A 320 25.54 24.16 -3.99
C ASP A 320 24.55 23.50 -4.96
N SER A 321 23.37 24.09 -5.08
CA SER A 321 22.38 23.82 -6.11
C SER A 321 22.89 24.02 -7.55
N GLU A 322 23.95 24.80 -7.74
CA GLU A 322 24.55 25.04 -9.06
C GLU A 322 25.36 23.84 -9.60
N ASP A 323 25.71 22.86 -8.75
CA ASP A 323 26.55 21.70 -9.10
C ASP A 323 25.68 20.40 -9.22
N GLY A 324 24.65 20.47 -10.07
CA GLY A 324 23.51 19.54 -10.12
C GLY A 324 23.86 18.05 -10.19
N GLU A 325 24.75 17.62 -11.09
CA GLU A 325 25.13 16.20 -11.21
C GLU A 325 25.81 15.67 -9.93
N ARG A 326 26.56 16.54 -9.25
CA ARG A 326 27.27 16.19 -8.01
C ARG A 326 26.34 16.13 -6.82
N LEU A 327 25.39 17.07 -6.75
CA LEU A 327 24.34 17.09 -5.73
C LEU A 327 23.53 15.80 -5.78
N ASP A 328 23.09 15.37 -6.97
CA ASP A 328 22.32 14.13 -7.14
C ASP A 328 23.09 12.90 -6.65
N LEU A 329 24.38 12.78 -7.01
CA LEU A 329 25.23 11.67 -6.56
C LEU A 329 25.40 11.62 -5.04
N VAL A 330 25.52 12.79 -4.40
CA VAL A 330 25.66 12.88 -2.93
C VAL A 330 24.34 12.52 -2.25
N LEU A 331 23.20 13.05 -2.74
CA LEU A 331 21.88 12.74 -2.21
C LEU A 331 21.56 11.24 -2.35
N ASP A 332 21.80 10.64 -3.53
CA ASP A 332 21.63 9.20 -3.74
C ASP A 332 22.54 8.39 -2.81
N GLY A 333 23.80 8.81 -2.68
CA GLY A 333 24.74 8.18 -1.76
C GLY A 333 24.21 8.15 -0.33
N ILE A 334 23.70 9.28 0.17
CA ILE A 334 23.19 9.41 1.54
C ILE A 334 21.88 8.63 1.71
N LEU A 335 20.89 8.89 0.85
CA LEU A 335 19.52 8.41 1.05
C LEU A 335 19.33 6.93 0.73
N VAL A 336 20.12 6.40 -0.21
CA VAL A 336 20.01 5.00 -0.68
C VAL A 336 21.06 4.10 -0.07
N ARG A 337 22.26 4.62 0.20
CA ARG A 337 23.44 3.82 0.59
C ARG A 337 24.03 4.22 1.94
N ASP A 338 23.32 5.03 2.73
CA ASP A 338 23.75 5.51 4.05
C ASP A 338 25.14 6.17 4.04
N ALA A 339 25.50 6.85 2.94
CA ALA A 339 26.78 7.54 2.84
C ALA A 339 26.88 8.71 3.83
N ARG A 340 28.11 9.10 4.12
CA ARG A 340 28.49 10.27 4.92
C ARG A 340 29.10 11.32 4.00
N PHE A 341 28.76 12.57 4.25
CA PHE A 341 29.28 13.73 3.52
C PHE A 341 29.69 14.82 4.52
N CYS A 342 30.43 14.42 5.56
CA CYS A 342 30.99 15.30 6.58
C CYS A 342 32.49 15.47 6.32
N PRO A 343 33.09 16.65 6.48
CA PRO A 343 34.54 16.83 6.33
C PRO A 343 35.35 15.91 7.25
N VAL A 344 36.62 15.70 6.89
CA VAL A 344 37.58 14.95 7.72
C VAL A 344 38.76 15.85 8.05
N LEU A 345 39.04 16.00 9.34
CA LEU A 345 40.26 16.63 9.82
C LEU A 345 41.35 15.55 9.90
N LEU A 346 42.42 15.78 9.16
CA LEU A 346 43.66 15.02 9.25
C LEU A 346 44.60 15.78 10.19
N THR A 347 45.00 15.15 11.28
CA THR A 347 45.90 15.74 12.28
C THR A 347 47.17 14.89 12.37
N LEU A 348 48.33 15.55 12.29
CA LEU A 348 49.62 14.92 12.56
C LEU A 348 50.12 15.39 13.93
N VAL A 349 50.34 14.42 14.81
CA VAL A 349 50.75 14.65 16.20
C VAL A 349 52.15 14.06 16.40
N ASN A 350 53.03 14.80 17.05
CA ASN A 350 54.29 14.28 17.55
C ASN A 350 54.09 13.79 19.00
N GLU A 351 54.25 12.49 19.23
CA GLU A 351 54.01 11.86 20.53
C GLU A 351 55.08 12.19 21.58
N SER A 352 56.32 12.50 21.17
CA SER A 352 57.38 12.85 22.12
C SER A 352 57.31 14.31 22.57
N ARG A 353 56.77 15.19 21.73
CA ARG A 353 56.48 16.61 22.07
C ARG A 353 55.07 16.83 22.61
N GLU A 354 54.18 15.84 22.48
CA GLU A 354 52.75 15.94 22.80
C GLU A 354 52.01 17.08 22.06
N GLU A 355 52.50 17.50 20.90
CA GLU A 355 51.98 18.64 20.14
C GLU A 355 51.38 18.23 18.78
N ILE A 356 50.37 18.99 18.34
CA ILE A 356 49.84 18.92 16.97
C ILE A 356 50.76 19.76 16.09
N GLU A 357 51.47 19.12 15.18
CA GLU A 357 52.50 19.75 14.35
C GLU A 357 51.95 20.25 13.01
N ALA A 358 50.87 19.62 12.50
CA ALA A 358 50.14 20.09 11.33
C ALA A 358 48.73 19.49 11.27
N ALA A 359 47.83 20.18 10.57
CA ALA A 359 46.47 19.70 10.34
C ALA A 359 45.94 20.14 8.97
N GLY A 360 45.11 19.30 8.34
CA GLY A 360 44.51 19.58 7.04
C GLY A 360 43.09 19.06 6.97
N VAL A 361 42.20 19.77 6.29
CA VAL A 361 40.79 19.39 6.14
C VAL A 361 40.57 18.82 4.75
N MET A 362 40.00 17.63 4.69
CA MET A 362 39.43 17.07 3.47
C MET A 362 37.93 17.38 3.44
N THR A 363 37.52 18.30 2.58
CA THR A 363 36.11 18.65 2.34
C THR A 363 35.52 17.78 1.24
N ASP A 364 34.21 17.89 1.02
CA ASP A 364 33.58 17.39 -0.21
C ASP A 364 33.67 15.86 -0.43
N LEU A 365 33.88 15.12 0.66
CA LEU A 365 34.11 13.68 0.67
C LEU A 365 32.82 12.90 0.88
N LEU A 366 32.35 12.21 -0.17
CA LEU A 366 31.34 11.17 -0.05
C LEU A 366 31.99 9.85 0.40
N ARG A 367 31.66 9.39 1.61
CA ARG A 367 32.19 8.15 2.20
C ARG A 367 31.08 7.15 2.44
N PHE A 368 31.25 5.90 2.01
CA PHE A 368 30.31 4.84 2.35
C PHE A 368 30.76 4.10 3.62
N PRO A 369 29.85 3.80 4.57
CA PRO A 369 30.18 3.04 5.76
C PRO A 369 30.85 1.70 5.42
N GLY A 370 31.95 1.40 6.12
CA GLY A 370 32.72 0.17 5.93
C GLY A 370 33.70 0.17 4.75
N GLU A 371 33.77 1.25 3.95
CA GLU A 371 34.78 1.33 2.90
C GLU A 371 36.20 1.51 3.47
N PRO A 372 37.21 0.85 2.88
CA PRO A 372 38.58 0.97 3.35
C PRO A 372 39.11 2.39 3.08
N VAL A 373 39.90 2.92 4.01
CA VAL A 373 40.49 4.27 3.99
C VAL A 373 41.00 4.71 2.61
N ARG A 374 41.67 3.82 1.88
CA ARG A 374 42.21 4.07 0.54
C ARG A 374 41.19 4.56 -0.51
N ARG A 375 39.88 4.37 -0.28
CA ARG A 375 38.81 4.76 -1.20
C ARG A 375 38.44 6.25 -1.10
N TRP A 376 38.67 6.87 0.05
CA TRP A 376 38.28 8.26 0.31
C TRP A 376 39.43 9.16 0.76
N PHE A 377 40.60 8.59 1.09
CA PHE A 377 41.73 9.35 1.63
C PHE A 377 42.43 10.21 0.56
N ASP A 378 42.47 11.53 0.75
CA ASP A 378 43.14 12.46 -0.16
C ASP A 378 44.64 12.58 0.14
N ARG A 379 45.47 12.07 -0.77
CA ARG A 379 46.93 12.13 -0.64
C ARG A 379 47.52 13.53 -0.86
N ARG A 380 46.77 14.46 -1.45
CA ARG A 380 47.19 15.85 -1.65
C ARG A 380 47.20 16.56 -0.30
N VAL A 381 46.10 16.46 0.45
CA VAL A 381 46.00 17.01 1.82
C VAL A 381 47.07 16.42 2.73
N LEU A 382 47.32 15.10 2.66
CA LEU A 382 48.44 14.51 3.41
C LEU A 382 49.80 15.13 3.03
N ARG A 383 50.04 15.37 1.73
CA ARG A 383 51.29 15.99 1.29
C ARG A 383 51.44 17.41 1.83
N ASP A 384 50.36 18.18 1.86
CA ASP A 384 50.35 19.55 2.37
C ASP A 384 50.64 19.58 3.87
N VAL A 385 49.97 18.72 4.65
CA VAL A 385 50.23 18.52 6.10
C VAL A 385 51.68 18.13 6.36
N MET A 386 52.24 17.19 5.57
CA MET A 386 53.64 16.78 5.72
C MET A 386 54.64 17.87 5.30
N ASN A 387 54.29 18.70 4.31
CA ASN A 387 55.12 19.82 3.86
C ASN A 387 55.14 20.95 4.88
N GLU A 388 54.02 21.21 5.56
CA GLU A 388 53.92 22.21 6.62
C GLU A 388 54.94 21.91 7.73
N VAL A 389 54.98 20.66 8.21
CA VAL A 389 55.97 20.22 9.22
C VAL A 389 57.42 20.35 8.72
N ARG A 390 57.68 20.01 7.46
CA ARG A 390 59.03 20.14 6.87
C ARG A 390 59.50 21.58 6.73
N ASN A 391 58.57 22.54 6.63
CA ASN A 391 58.89 23.95 6.49
C ASN A 391 59.03 24.65 7.85
N THR A 392 58.40 24.13 8.90
CA THR A 392 58.54 24.62 10.28
C THR A 392 59.77 24.04 11.00
N ASP A 393 60.26 22.86 10.60
CA ASP A 393 61.49 22.23 11.10
C ASP A 393 62.44 21.87 9.93
N PRO A 394 63.25 22.81 9.40
CA PRO A 394 64.19 22.54 8.30
C PRO A 394 65.36 21.62 8.71
N THR A 395 65.46 21.28 9.98
CA THR A 395 66.40 20.31 10.57
C THR A 395 65.73 18.95 10.78
N GLY A 396 65.20 18.37 9.70
CA GLY A 396 64.78 16.97 9.72
C GLY A 396 66.00 16.05 9.77
N ASP A 397 66.35 15.57 10.96
CA ASP A 397 66.95 14.25 11.15
C ASP A 397 65.84 13.19 11.31
#